data_AF-A0A9C8E176-F1
#
_entry.id   AF-A0A9C8E176-F1
#
_cell.length_a   1.000
_cell.length_b   1.000
_cell.length_c   1.000
_cell.angle_alpha   90.00
_cell.angle_beta   90.00
_cell.angle_gamma   90.00
#
_symmetry.space_group_name_H-M   'P 1'
#
loop_
_entity.id
_entity.type
_entity.pdbx_description
1 polymer ?
#
loop_
_entity_poly.entity_id
_entity_poly.type
_entity_poly.pdbx_seq_one_letter_code
_entity_poly.pdbx_strand_id
1 'polypeptide(L)'
;MITRLAGFTEGDGFLAKALEFFLLLRDSDLRKQPATAELLNWLSFLRGDLFEEVENPLAKKSAELSHSLSSLVKNADDQETALEVLEGWLSKSS
;
A
#
# COMPACT_ATOMS: atom_id res chain seq x y z
N MET A 1 -12.73 10.55 -10.86
CA MET A 1 -11.48 11.14 -10.33
C MET A 1 -10.30 10.16 -10.50
N ILE A 2 -10.12 9.57 -11.70
CA ILE A 2 -9.11 8.51 -11.97
C ILE A 2 -8.11 8.96 -13.06
N THR A 3 -8.51 9.88 -13.95
CA THR A 3 -7.73 10.29 -15.14
C THR A 3 -6.42 11.01 -14.83
N ARG A 4 -6.31 11.70 -13.69
CA ARG A 4 -5.07 12.43 -13.32
C ARG A 4 -3.94 11.53 -12.82
N LEU A 5 -4.25 10.36 -12.24
CA LEU A 5 -3.22 9.45 -11.72
C LEU A 5 -2.68 8.50 -12.80
N ALA A 6 -3.50 8.16 -13.79
CA ALA A 6 -3.14 7.24 -14.87
C ALA A 6 -1.85 7.66 -15.61
N GLY A 7 -1.67 8.96 -15.87
CA GLY A 7 -0.46 9.47 -16.54
C GLY A 7 0.81 9.47 -15.68
N PHE A 8 0.69 9.35 -14.36
CA PHE A 8 1.85 9.22 -13.45
C PHE A 8 2.21 7.76 -13.18
N THR A 9 1.27 6.84 -13.38
CA THR A 9 1.50 5.38 -13.22
C THR A 9 2.01 4.72 -14.50
N GLU A 10 2.01 5.44 -15.63
CA GLU A 10 2.47 4.90 -16.91
C GLU A 10 3.97 4.57 -16.83
N GLY A 11 4.30 3.28 -16.85
CA GLY A 11 5.66 2.76 -16.70
C GLY A 11 6.11 2.48 -15.26
N ASP A 12 5.28 2.73 -14.24
CA ASP A 12 5.61 2.46 -12.83
C ASP A 12 4.60 1.46 -12.22
N GLY A 13 4.89 0.17 -12.41
CA GLY A 13 4.06 -0.92 -11.91
C GLY A 13 3.95 -0.95 -10.38
N PHE A 14 4.96 -0.45 -9.68
CA PHE A 14 4.93 -0.28 -8.23
C PHE A 14 3.92 0.79 -7.82
N LEU A 15 4.00 1.99 -8.40
CA LEU A 15 3.10 3.10 -8.04
C LEU A 15 1.64 2.74 -8.36
N ALA A 16 1.40 2.09 -9.49
CA ALA A 16 0.07 1.60 -9.85
C ALA A 16 -0.47 0.63 -8.78
N LYS A 17 0.32 -0.37 -8.39
CA LYS A 17 -0.05 -1.36 -7.37
C LYS A 17 -0.23 -0.74 -5.98
N ALA A 18 0.62 0.21 -5.61
CA ALA A 18 0.53 0.91 -4.34
C ALA A 18 -0.76 1.75 -4.24
N LEU A 19 -1.13 2.44 -5.32
CA LEU A 19 -2.37 3.20 -5.41
C LEU A 19 -3.60 2.29 -5.41
N GLU A 20 -3.55 1.17 -6.12
CA GLU A 20 -4.60 0.15 -6.10
C GLU A 20 -4.88 -0.33 -4.67
N PHE A 21 -3.83 -0.75 -3.95
CA PHE A 21 -3.94 -1.18 -2.56
C PHE A 21 -4.41 -0.05 -1.64
N PHE A 22 -3.86 1.16 -1.79
CA PHE A 22 -4.25 2.31 -0.97
C PHE A 22 -5.73 2.66 -1.10
N LEU A 23 -6.27 2.63 -2.32
CA LEU A 23 -7.69 2.88 -2.55
C LEU A 23 -8.56 1.77 -1.94
N LEU A 24 -8.16 0.50 -2.12
CA LEU A 24 -8.84 -0.63 -1.49
C LEU A 24 -8.86 -0.51 0.03
N LEU A 25 -7.73 -0.13 0.64
CA LEU A 25 -7.60 0.04 2.09
C LEU A 25 -8.43 1.23 2.61
N ARG A 26 -8.64 2.27 1.80
CA ARG A 26 -9.52 3.39 2.19
C ARG A 26 -11.00 3.01 2.16
N ASP A 27 -11.37 2.07 1.31
CA ASP A 27 -12.74 1.59 1.18
C ASP A 27 -13.08 0.46 2.17
N SER A 28 -12.11 0.02 3.00
CA SER A 28 -12.34 -0.96 4.07
C SER A 28 -12.84 -0.32 5.37
N ASP A 29 -13.25 -1.16 6.32
CA ASP A 29 -13.87 -0.76 7.59
C ASP A 29 -12.84 -0.25 8.62
N LEU A 30 -12.00 0.71 8.22
CA LEU A 30 -11.06 1.37 9.13
C LEU A 30 -11.78 2.49 9.88
N ARG A 31 -11.52 2.59 11.19
CA ARG A 31 -12.04 3.69 12.01
C ARG A 31 -11.45 5.03 11.57
N LYS A 32 -10.21 5.03 11.10
CA LYS A 32 -9.58 6.19 10.46
C LYS A 32 -8.95 5.78 9.13
N GLN A 33 -9.51 6.31 8.05
CA GLN A 33 -8.96 6.12 6.71
C GLN A 33 -7.58 6.79 6.57
N PRO A 34 -6.60 6.14 5.92
CA PRO A 34 -5.32 6.75 5.62
C PRO A 34 -5.52 7.90 4.62
N ALA A 35 -4.79 9.01 4.81
CA ALA A 35 -4.80 10.14 3.90
C ALA A 35 -3.57 10.11 2.98
N THR A 36 -3.48 11.11 2.11
CA THR A 36 -2.36 11.23 1.16
C THR A 36 -1.01 11.35 1.86
N ALA A 37 -0.94 11.93 3.07
CA ALA A 37 0.30 12.03 3.83
C ALA A 37 0.82 10.64 4.24
N GLU A 38 -0.06 9.76 4.72
CA GLU A 38 0.28 8.38 5.05
C GLU A 38 0.72 7.58 3.83
N LEU A 39 0.06 7.77 2.68
CA LEU A 39 0.48 7.18 1.41
C LEU A 39 1.91 7.60 1.03
N LEU A 40 2.21 8.91 1.06
CA LEU A 40 3.55 9.41 0.71
C LEU A 40 4.63 8.88 1.65
N ASN A 41 4.32 8.81 2.96
CA ASN A 41 5.22 8.22 3.94
C ASN A 41 5.47 6.73 3.66
N TRP A 42 4.41 5.98 3.35
CA TRP A 42 4.51 4.55 3.03
C TRP A 42 5.30 4.29 1.76
N LEU A 43 5.05 5.04 0.67
CA LEU A 43 5.81 4.93 -0.58
C LEU A 43 7.30 5.22 -0.35
N SER A 44 7.62 6.23 0.45
CA SER A 44 8.99 6.59 0.81
C SER A 44 9.65 5.47 1.61
N PHE A 45 8.95 4.89 2.58
CA PHE A 45 9.43 3.79 3.40
C PHE A 45 9.69 2.52 2.57
N LEU A 46 8.79 2.19 1.65
CA LEU A 46 8.96 1.02 0.77
C LEU A 46 10.16 1.15 -0.17
N ARG A 47 10.34 2.31 -0.81
CA ARG A 47 11.44 2.52 -1.76
C ARG A 47 12.78 2.85 -1.11
N GLY A 48 12.77 3.49 0.06
CA GLY A 48 13.98 3.94 0.73
C GLY A 48 14.55 2.91 1.69
N ASP A 49 13.71 2.36 2.57
CA ASP A 49 14.20 1.66 3.75
C ASP A 49 14.03 0.13 3.67
N LEU A 50 12.98 -0.35 3.00
CA LEU A 50 12.64 -1.78 3.01
C LEU A 50 13.02 -2.55 1.75
N PHE A 51 12.92 -1.91 0.58
CA PHE A 51 13.08 -2.60 -0.70
C PHE A 51 13.87 -1.76 -1.69
N GLU A 52 15.00 -1.24 -1.23
CA GLU A 52 15.99 -0.59 -2.10
C GLU A 52 16.32 -1.55 -3.26
N GLU A 53 16.36 -1.02 -4.49
CA GLU A 53 16.63 -1.75 -5.73
C GLU A 53 15.58 -2.81 -6.18
N VAL A 54 14.47 -2.97 -5.45
CA VAL A 54 13.37 -3.85 -5.90
C VAL A 54 12.39 -3.07 -6.78
N GLU A 55 12.24 -3.49 -8.03
CA GLU A 55 11.38 -2.81 -9.01
C GLU A 55 9.91 -2.74 -8.55
N ASN A 56 9.38 -3.83 -7.98
CA ASN A 56 8.03 -3.86 -7.41
C ASN A 56 7.96 -4.70 -6.13
N PRO A 57 8.11 -4.06 -4.95
CA PRO A 57 7.96 -4.71 -3.65
C PRO A 57 6.62 -5.40 -3.43
N LEU A 58 5.56 -4.93 -4.10
CA LEU A 58 4.19 -5.43 -3.95
C LEU A 58 3.91 -6.67 -4.82
N ALA A 59 4.90 -7.18 -5.57
CA ALA A 59 4.75 -8.35 -6.43
C ALA A 59 4.69 -9.67 -5.64
N LYS A 60 5.12 -9.69 -4.37
CA LYS A 60 5.12 -10.90 -3.54
C LYS A 60 4.87 -10.57 -2.08
N LYS A 61 4.19 -11.46 -1.37
CA LYS A 61 4.03 -11.38 0.08
C LYS A 61 5.39 -11.48 0.79
N SER A 62 5.65 -10.53 1.70
CA SER A 62 6.81 -10.51 2.59
C SER A 62 6.41 -10.00 3.97
N ALA A 63 7.19 -10.32 4.99
CA ALA A 63 6.90 -9.88 6.36
C ALA A 63 7.09 -8.35 6.50
N GLU A 64 8.06 -7.82 5.75
CA GLU A 64 8.41 -6.41 5.67
C GLU A 64 7.24 -5.57 5.15
N LEU A 65 6.47 -6.08 4.18
CA LEU A 65 5.24 -5.43 3.71
C LEU A 65 4.20 -5.32 4.83
N SER A 66 3.99 -6.38 5.62
CA SER A 66 3.07 -6.32 6.76
C SER A 66 3.52 -5.29 7.80
N HIS A 67 4.81 -5.22 8.10
CA HIS A 67 5.35 -4.23 9.03
C HIS A 67 5.20 -2.78 8.53
N SER A 68 5.26 -2.59 7.21
CA SER A 68 5.09 -1.27 6.57
C SER A 68 3.69 -0.69 6.73
N LEU A 69 2.67 -1.50 7.02
CA LEU A 69 1.28 -1.04 7.20
C LEU A 69 1.12 -0.01 8.32
N SER A 70 2.01 -0.02 9.31
CA SER A 70 2.08 1.00 10.36
C SER A 70 2.32 2.42 9.82
N SER A 71 2.82 2.56 8.58
CA SER A 71 2.92 3.85 7.88
C SER A 71 1.57 4.36 7.39
N LEU A 72 0.66 3.44 7.01
CA LEU A 72 -0.68 3.74 6.54
C LEU A 72 -1.68 3.89 7.69
N VAL A 73 -1.61 2.99 8.66
CA VAL A 73 -2.61 2.86 9.71
C VAL A 73 -1.92 2.82 11.08
N LYS A 74 -2.25 3.79 11.94
CA LYS A 74 -1.49 4.02 13.20
C LYS A 74 -2.04 3.30 14.41
N ASN A 75 -3.34 3.01 14.45
CA ASN A 75 -3.94 2.34 15.61
C ASN A 75 -3.90 0.81 15.43
N ALA A 76 -3.86 0.08 16.54
CA ALA A 76 -3.65 -1.36 16.53
C ALA A 76 -4.81 -2.14 15.90
N ASP A 77 -6.06 -1.83 16.25
CA ASP A 77 -7.19 -2.61 15.72
C ASP A 77 -7.37 -2.41 14.20
N ASP A 78 -7.13 -1.20 13.67
CA ASP A 78 -7.19 -0.97 12.23
C ASP A 78 -5.96 -1.60 11.52
N GLN A 79 -4.85 -1.86 12.22
CA GLN A 79 -3.69 -2.57 11.64
C GLN A 79 -4.00 -4.05 11.39
N GLU A 80 -4.80 -4.69 12.24
CA GLU A 80 -5.28 -6.05 12.01
C GLU A 80 -6.15 -6.11 10.75
N THR A 81 -7.12 -5.19 10.61
CA THR A 81 -7.93 -5.07 9.39
C THR A 81 -7.06 -4.78 8.16
N ALA A 82 -6.08 -3.89 8.27
CA ALA A 82 -5.18 -3.57 7.17
C ALA A 82 -4.34 -4.79 6.71
N LEU A 83 -3.94 -5.64 7.66
CA LEU A 83 -3.22 -6.87 7.38
C LEU A 83 -4.09 -7.86 6.61
N GLU A 84 -5.32 -8.10 7.06
CA GLU A 84 -6.27 -8.97 6.37
C GLU A 84 -6.56 -8.49 4.93
N VAL A 85 -6.73 -7.18 4.75
CA VAL A 85 -6.93 -6.57 3.42
C VAL A 85 -5.70 -6.78 2.54
N LEU A 86 -4.48 -6.59 3.08
CA LEU A 86 -3.24 -6.80 2.34
C LEU A 86 -3.09 -8.25 1.89
N GLU A 87 -3.35 -9.22 2.76
CA GLU A 87 -3.26 -10.63 2.45
C GLU A 87 -4.32 -11.08 1.42
N GLY A 88 -5.55 -10.60 1.58
CA GLY A 88 -6.63 -10.83 0.63
C GLY A 88 -6.37 -10.19 -0.73
N TRP A 89 -5.68 -9.05 -0.79
CA TRP A 89 -5.33 -8.37 -2.02
C TRP A 89 -4.16 -9.06 -2.75
N LEU A 90 -3.10 -9.43 -2.03
CA LEU A 90 -1.93 -10.12 -2.60
C LEU A 90 -2.28 -11.50 -3.15
N SER A 91 -3.20 -12.23 -2.50
CA SER A 91 -3.65 -13.54 -2.96
C SER A 91 -4.49 -13.49 -4.24
N LYS A 92 -5.18 -12.38 -4.50
CA LYS A 92 -5.95 -12.14 -5.74
C LYS A 92 -5.12 -11.52 -6.87
N SER A 93 -3.98 -10.93 -6.53
CA SER A 93 -3.06 -10.27 -7.46
C SER A 93 -1.92 -11.17 -7.94
N SER A 94 -1.83 -12.41 -7.42
CA SER A 94 -0.82 -13.42 -7.79
C SER A 94 -1.25 -14.28 -8.98
#